data_AF-A0A916LI56-F1
#
_entry.id   AF-A0A916LI56-F1
#
_cell.length_a   1.000
_cell.length_b   1.000
_cell.length_c   1.000
_cell.angle_alpha   90.00
_cell.angle_beta   90.00
_cell.angle_gamma   90.00
#
_symmetry.space_group_name_H-M   'P 1'
#
loop_
_entity.id
_entity.type
_entity.pdbx_description
1 polymer ?
#
loop_
_entity_poly.entity_id
_entity_poly.type
_entity_poly.pdbx_seq_one_letter_code
_entity_poly.pdbx_strand_id
1 'polypeptide(L)' 'MQNGKVKCAIVGSGNIGTDLLIKILRYSKNLEPVMMIGIDPSSDGLARAKRLGIETTYEGIEG' A
#
# COMPACT_ATOMS: atom_id res chain seq x y z
N MET A 1 8.36 -15.74 15.21
CA MET A 1 9.48 -15.50 14.27
C MET A 1 9.08 -14.31 13.43
N GLN A 2 9.87 -13.23 13.38
CA GLN A 2 9.59 -12.16 12.41
C GLN A 2 9.69 -12.77 11.02
N ASN A 3 8.61 -12.71 10.25
CA ASN A 3 8.64 -13.02 8.83
C ASN A 3 9.69 -12.07 8.24
N GLY A 4 10.79 -12.57 7.68
CA GLY A 4 12.00 -11.79 7.35
C GLY A 4 11.84 -10.74 6.25
N LYS A 5 10.61 -10.24 6.02
CA LYS A 5 10.27 -9.23 5.03
C LYS A 5 10.40 -7.84 5.65
N VAL A 6 10.94 -6.92 4.86
CA VAL A 6 11.03 -5.50 5.20
C VAL A 6 9.67 -4.86 4.97
N LYS A 7 9.17 -4.18 6.00
CA LYS A 7 7.92 -3.41 5.90
C LYS A 7 8.11 -2.21 4.98
N CYS A 8 7.14 -1.96 4.10
CA CYS A 8 7.17 -0.80 3.20
C CYS A 8 5.80 -0.12 3.09
N ALA A 9 5.82 1.18 2.83
CA ALA A 9 4.65 1.95 2.42
C ALA A 9 4.76 2.33 0.94
N ILE A 10 3.61 2.51 0.28
CA ILE A 10 3.53 3.00 -1.09
C ILE A 10 2.92 4.40 -1.06
N VAL A 11 3.63 5.39 -1.60
CA VAL A 11 3.12 6.76 -1.77
C VAL A 11 2.64 6.93 -3.21
N GLY A 12 1.37 7.28 -3.37
CA GLY A 12 0.68 7.41 -4.65
C GLY A 12 -0.29 6.26 -4.91
N SER A 13 -1.58 6.52 -4.75
CA SER A 13 -2.67 5.52 -4.89
C SER A 13 -3.24 5.40 -6.31
N GLY A 14 -2.46 5.79 -7.32
CA GLY A 14 -2.84 5.64 -8.73
C GLY A 14 -2.67 4.21 -9.26
N ASN A 15 -2.79 4.04 -10.58
CA ASN A 15 -2.67 2.74 -11.25
C ASN A 15 -1.33 2.04 -10.94
N ILE A 16 -0.22 2.79 -10.97
CA ILE A 16 1.13 2.24 -10.73
C ILE A 16 1.27 1.75 -9.28
N GLY A 17 0.95 2.58 -8.30
CA GLY A 17 1.08 2.21 -6.89
C GLY A 17 0.15 1.05 -6.51
N THR A 18 -1.05 1.03 -7.08
CA THR A 18 -2.02 -0.04 -6.82
C THR A 18 -1.58 -1.36 -7.46
N ASP A 19 -1.03 -1.34 -8.67
CA ASP A 19 -0.46 -2.53 -9.31
C ASP A 19 0.78 -3.03 -8.55
N LEU A 20 1.66 -2.12 -8.11
CA LEU A 20 2.80 -2.43 -7.26
C LEU A 20 2.37 -3.10 -5.95
N LEU A 21 1.33 -2.59 -5.29
CA LEU A 21 0.76 -3.20 -4.07
C LEU A 21 0.40 -4.67 -4.31
N ILE A 22 -0.33 -4.95 -5.39
CA ILE A 22 -0.73 -6.31 -5.75
C ILE A 22 0.50 -7.19 -6.04
N LYS A 23 1.51 -6.65 -6.73
CA LYS A 23 2.75 -7.38 -7.02
C LYS A 23 3.52 -7.71 -5.74
N ILE A 24 3.59 -6.78 -4.78
CA ILE A 24 4.26 -7.04 -3.50
C ILE A 24 3.52 -8.14 -2.73
N LEU A 25 2.19 -8.01 -2.57
CA LEU A 25 1.36 -8.99 -1.86
C LEU A 25 1.47 -10.40 -2.44
N ARG A 26 1.52 -10.53 -3.76
CA ARG A 26 1.52 -11.83 -4.45
C ARG A 26 2.90 -12.44 -4.61
N TYR A 27 3.92 -11.62 -4.87
CA TYR A 27 5.20 -12.13 -5.38
C TYR A 27 6.40 -11.74 -4.54
N SER A 28 6.31 -10.74 -3.67
CA SER A 28 7.48 -10.29 -2.94
C SER A 28 7.91 -11.30 -1.88
N LYS A 29 9.16 -11.73 -2.01
CA LYS A 29 9.85 -12.55 -1.00
C LYS A 29 10.45 -11.70 0.12
N ASN A 30 10.64 -10.41 -0.13
CA ASN A 30 11.46 -9.52 0.71
C ASN A 30 10.68 -8.35 1.30
N LEU A 31 9.50 -8.01 0.77
CA LEU A 31 8.73 -6.83 1.18
C LEU A 31 7.35 -7.23 1.69
N GLU A 32 6.92 -6.51 2.73
CA GLU A 32 5.58 -6.58 3.31
C GLU A 32 4.96 -5.18 3.21
N PRO A 33 3.95 -4.97 2.37
CA PRO A 33 3.31 -3.67 2.26
C PRO A 33 2.42 -3.50 3.49
N VAL A 34 2.58 -2.39 4.20
CA VAL A 34 1.82 -2.10 5.42
C VAL A 34 0.92 -0.90 5.29
N MET A 35 1.20 -0.01 4.33
CA MET A 35 0.43 1.22 4.14
C MET A 35 0.39 1.68 2.68
N MET A 36 -0.74 2.23 2.26
CA MET A 36 -0.94 2.93 0.99
C MET A 36 -1.32 4.39 1.27
N ILE A 37 -0.54 5.33 0.76
CA ILE A 37 -0.67 6.77 1.02
C ILE A 37 -1.14 7.45 -0.27
N GLY A 38 -2.19 8.26 -0.15
CA GLY A 38 -2.70 9.11 -1.23
C GLY A 38 -2.95 10.53 -0.73
N ILE A 39 -3.54 11.35 -1.60
CA ILE A 39 -3.98 12.72 -1.28
C ILE A 39 -5.48 12.95 -1.58
N ASP A 40 -6.12 11.95 -2.18
CA ASP A 40 -7.53 12.01 -2.59
C ASP A 40 -8.32 10.95 -1.82
N PRO A 41 -9.23 11.34 -0.91
CA PRO A 41 -10.03 10.40 -0.13
C PRO A 41 -10.96 9.53 -1.01
N SER A 42 -11.25 9.94 -2.24
CA SER A 42 -12.07 9.19 -3.20
C SER A 42 -11.27 8.21 -4.06
N SER A 43 -9.96 8.08 -3.84
CA SER A 43 -9.08 7.23 -4.65
C SER A 43 -9.47 5.74 -4.60
N ASP A 44 -9.71 5.17 -5.79
CA ASP A 44 -9.95 3.73 -5.98
C ASP A 44 -8.81 2.86 -5.43
N GLY A 45 -7.57 3.34 -5.53
CA GLY A 45 -6.39 2.65 -5.02
C GLY A 45 -6.37 2.56 -3.50
N LEU A 46 -6.77 3.62 -2.79
CA LEU A 46 -6.93 3.59 -1.33
C LEU A 46 -8.07 2.66 -0.94
N ALA A 47 -9.23 2.75 -1.60
CA ALA A 47 -10.35 1.85 -1.36
C ALA A 47 -9.95 0.38 -1.58
N ARG A 48 -9.13 0.09 -2.60
CA ARG A 48 -8.61 -1.25 -2.88
C ARG A 48 -7.63 -1.73 -1.82
N ALA A 49 -6.69 -0.89 -1.39
CA ALA A 49 -5.74 -1.22 -0.34
C ALA A 49 -6.45 -1.56 0.98
N LYS A 50 -7.45 -0.74 1.37
CA LYS A 50 -8.29 -0.99 2.54
C LYS A 50 -9.03 -2.33 2.47
N ARG A 51 -9.60 -2.70 1.31
CA ARG A 51 -10.24 -4.02 1.11
C ARG A 51 -9.28 -5.20 1.25
N LEU A 52 -7.98 -4.98 1.03
CA LEU A 52 -6.92 -5.97 1.18
C LEU A 52 -6.32 -5.98 2.59
N GLY A 53 -6.85 -5.18 3.52
CA GLY A 53 -6.36 -5.09 4.91
C GLY A 53 -5.08 -4.27 5.07
N ILE A 54 -4.78 -3.38 4.12
CA ILE A 54 -3.63 -2.47 4.17
C ILE A 54 -4.08 -1.14 4.75
N GLU A 55 -3.30 -0.57 5.67
CA GLU A 55 -3.58 0.75 6.25
C GLU A 55 -3.54 1.83 5.16
N THR A 56 -4.38 2.86 5.30
CA THR A 56 -4.49 3.92 4.29
C THR A 56 -4.62 5.29 4.90
N THR A 57 -3.98 6.29 4.30
CA THR A 57 -4.22 7.71 4.58
C THR A 57 -4.39 8.47 3.25
N TYR A 58 -5.17 9.54 3.30
CA TYR A 58 -5.31 10.54 2.23
C TYR A 58 -4.70 11.89 2.62
N GLU A 59 -4.00 11.98 3.76
CA GLU A 59 -3.39 13.22 4.25
C GLU A 59 -1.97 13.43 3.71
N GLY A 60 -1.58 12.68 2.67
CA GLY A 60 -0.24 12.70 2.11
C GLY A 60 0.78 12.02 3.02
N ILE A 61 2.05 12.42 2.90
CA ILE A 61 3.17 11.76 3.61
C ILE A 61 3.21 12.05 5.11
N GLU A 62 2.55 13.12 5.56
CA GLU A 62 2.50 13.49 6.97
C GLU A 62 1.55 12.58 7.77
N GLY A 63 0.52 12.04 7.09
CA GLY A 63 -0.22 10.86 7.51
C GLY A 63 -1.45 11.15 8.35
#